data_AF-G7MYG4-F1
#
_entry.id   AF-G7MYG4-F1
#
_cell.length_a   1.000
_cell.length_b   1.000
_cell.length_c   1.000
_cell.angle_alpha   90.00
_cell.angle_beta   90.00
_cell.angle_gamma   90.00
#
_symmetry.space_group_name_H-M   'P 1'
#
loop_
_entity.id
_entity.type
_entity.pdbx_description
1 polymer ?
#
loop_
_entity_poly.entity_id
_entity_poly.type
_entity_poly.pdbx_seq_one_letter_code
_entity_poly.pdbx_strand_id
1 'polypeptide(L)'
;IVHPVRVDAGGSFLSYELWPRALRKRDVSVRRDAPAFYQLQYRGRELRFNLTANQHLLAPGFVSETRRRGGLGRAHIQAHTPACHLLGEVQDPELEGGLAAISACDGLKGVFQLSNEDYFIEPLDGAPARPGHAQPHVVYKRQVPERLAQWGDSSAPSTCGVQGMLFCSQFS
;
A
#
# COMPACT_ATOMS: atom_id res chain seq x y z
N ILE A 1 6.73 13.65 -11.49
CA ILE A 1 5.70 13.90 -10.44
C ILE A 1 4.34 13.63 -11.04
N VAL A 2 3.46 12.96 -10.30
CA VAL A 2 2.09 12.62 -10.73
C VAL A 2 1.09 13.12 -9.69
N HIS A 3 -0.17 13.27 -10.10
CA HIS A 3 -1.24 13.78 -9.26
C HIS A 3 -2.42 12.80 -9.32
N PRO A 4 -2.43 11.77 -8.45
CA PRO A 4 -3.52 10.82 -8.42
C PRO A 4 -4.82 11.47 -7.97
N VAL A 5 -5.91 11.02 -8.56
CA VAL A 5 -7.28 11.43 -8.22
C VAL A 5 -8.15 10.19 -8.06
N ARG A 6 -9.20 10.31 -7.24
CA ARG A 6 -10.21 9.27 -7.12
C ARG A 6 -11.24 9.44 -8.22
N VAL A 7 -11.58 8.34 -8.89
CA VAL A 7 -12.55 8.29 -9.99
C VAL A 7 -13.62 7.24 -9.74
N ASP A 8 -14.66 7.21 -10.56
CA ASP A 8 -15.65 6.14 -10.59
C ASP A 8 -15.25 4.96 -11.50
N ALA A 9 -16.16 4.01 -11.68
CA ALA A 9 -15.99 2.87 -12.58
C ALA A 9 -16.01 3.25 -14.08
N GLY A 10 -16.38 4.48 -14.45
CA GLY A 10 -16.26 5.04 -15.79
C GLY A 10 -15.02 5.90 -16.04
N GLY A 11 -14.30 6.30 -14.99
CA GLY A 11 -13.17 7.25 -15.06
C GLY A 11 -13.56 8.71 -14.78
N SER A 12 -14.80 8.98 -14.39
CA SER A 12 -15.24 10.33 -14.01
C SER A 12 -14.61 10.73 -12.68
N PHE A 13 -14.11 11.96 -12.60
CA PHE A 13 -13.52 12.51 -11.38
C PHE A 13 -14.52 12.52 -10.21
N LEU A 14 -14.08 12.03 -9.04
CA LEU A 14 -14.85 12.07 -7.80
C LEU A 14 -14.25 13.03 -6.78
N SER A 15 -12.94 12.92 -6.50
CA SER A 15 -12.31 13.73 -5.44
C SER A 15 -10.78 13.68 -5.50
N TYR A 16 -10.15 14.72 -4.94
CA TYR A 16 -8.73 14.73 -4.59
C TYR A 16 -8.42 13.98 -3.27
N GLU A 17 -9.44 13.68 -2.47
CA GLU A 17 -9.30 12.86 -1.27
C GLU A 17 -9.18 11.37 -1.67
N LEU A 18 -7.95 10.86 -1.63
CA LEU A 18 -7.62 9.49 -2.00
C LEU A 18 -8.18 8.46 -1.03
N TRP A 19 -8.35 8.82 0.24
CA TRP A 19 -9.05 7.99 1.21
C TRP A 19 -9.81 8.88 2.19
N PRO A 20 -11.05 8.53 2.59
CA PRO A 20 -11.75 9.29 3.61
C PRO A 20 -10.97 9.22 4.90
N ARG A 21 -10.60 10.40 5.41
CA ARG A 21 -10.08 10.50 6.79
C ARG A 21 -11.22 10.11 7.72
N ALA A 22 -10.98 9.16 8.61
CA ALA A 22 -12.00 8.54 9.45
C ALA A 22 -12.66 9.55 10.43
N LEU A 23 -13.59 10.36 9.93
CA LEU A 23 -14.54 11.12 10.72
C LEU A 23 -15.80 10.26 10.85
N ARG A 24 -15.88 9.54 11.97
CA ARG A 24 -16.98 8.67 12.44
C ARG A 24 -16.91 7.18 12.04
N LYS A 25 -16.80 6.37 13.09
CA LYS A 25 -16.78 4.90 13.17
C LYS A 25 -17.91 4.13 12.43
N ARG A 26 -18.91 4.78 11.83
CA ARG A 26 -20.11 4.08 11.32
C ARG A 26 -20.03 3.67 9.84
N ASP A 27 -19.12 4.23 9.04
CA ASP A 27 -19.12 4.01 7.57
C ASP A 27 -17.93 3.16 7.05
N VAL A 28 -16.97 2.85 7.94
CA VAL A 28 -15.72 2.15 7.54
C VAL A 28 -15.96 0.66 7.25
N SER A 29 -17.03 0.06 7.79
CA SER A 29 -17.38 -1.34 7.51
C SER A 29 -17.93 -1.54 6.09
N VAL A 30 -18.70 -0.58 5.57
CA VAL A 30 -19.37 -0.67 4.26
C VAL A 30 -18.37 -0.54 3.09
N ARG A 31 -17.22 0.11 3.30
CA ARG A 31 -16.20 0.33 2.25
C ARG A 31 -15.16 -0.79 2.13
N ARG A 32 -15.28 -1.90 2.87
CA ARG A 32 -14.29 -3.01 2.79
C ARG A 32 -14.42 -3.86 1.52
N ASP A 33 -15.62 -3.98 0.97
CA ASP A 33 -15.88 -4.77 -0.24
C ASP A 33 -16.07 -3.91 -1.50
N ALA A 34 -16.21 -2.60 -1.33
CA ALA A 34 -16.43 -1.70 -2.45
C ALA A 34 -15.12 -1.45 -3.22
N PRO A 35 -15.13 -1.58 -4.56
CA PRO A 35 -13.97 -1.22 -5.37
C PRO A 35 -13.69 0.28 -5.28
N ALA A 36 -12.41 0.61 -5.32
CA ALA A 36 -11.86 1.96 -5.32
C ALA A 36 -11.05 2.16 -6.61
N PHE A 37 -11.44 3.18 -7.38
CA PHE A 37 -10.76 3.52 -8.62
C PHE A 37 -9.93 4.78 -8.45
N TYR A 38 -8.71 4.75 -8.97
CA TYR A 38 -7.82 5.90 -9.02
C TYR A 38 -7.27 6.09 -10.41
N GLN A 39 -6.94 7.33 -10.73
CA GLN A 39 -6.36 7.70 -12.02
C GLN A 39 -5.20 8.64 -11.80
N LEU A 40 -4.12 8.46 -12.58
CA LEU A 40 -2.99 9.37 -12.60
C LEU A 40 -2.35 9.41 -13.98
N GLN A 41 -1.72 10.54 -14.29
CA GLN A 41 -0.98 10.73 -15.53
C GLN A 41 0.50 10.43 -15.29
N TYR A 42 1.03 9.40 -15.95
CA TYR A 42 2.45 9.02 -15.89
C TYR A 42 3.03 8.95 -17.29
N ARG A 43 4.08 9.74 -17.55
CA ARG A 43 4.75 9.84 -18.86
C ARG A 43 3.80 10.12 -20.03
N GLY A 44 2.77 10.95 -19.81
CA GLY A 44 1.78 11.30 -20.82
C GLY A 44 0.66 10.27 -21.01
N ARG A 45 0.68 9.17 -20.27
CA ARG A 45 -0.34 8.13 -20.31
C ARG A 45 -1.20 8.12 -19.06
N GLU A 46 -2.47 7.85 -19.27
CA GLU A 46 -3.45 7.79 -18.20
C GLU A 46 -3.51 6.38 -17.62
N LEU A 47 -2.93 6.22 -16.43
CA LEU A 47 -2.98 4.96 -15.70
C LEU A 47 -4.23 4.90 -14.86
N ARG A 48 -4.92 3.76 -14.92
CA ARG A 48 -6.14 3.53 -14.16
C ARG A 48 -5.98 2.34 -13.22
N PHE A 49 -6.25 2.58 -11.95
CA PHE A 49 -6.15 1.59 -10.89
C PHE A 49 -7.55 1.12 -10.50
N ASN A 50 -7.76 -0.19 -10.45
CA ASN A 50 -8.96 -0.83 -9.93
C ASN A 50 -8.57 -1.68 -8.71
N LEU A 51 -8.88 -1.19 -7.51
CA LEU A 51 -8.38 -1.76 -6.27
C LEU A 51 -9.51 -2.07 -5.30
N THR A 52 -9.37 -3.14 -4.52
CA THR A 52 -10.30 -3.53 -3.46
C THR A 52 -9.54 -3.63 -2.14
N ALA A 53 -10.20 -3.38 -1.01
CA ALA A 53 -9.53 -3.46 0.28
C ALA A 53 -9.05 -4.89 0.59
N ASN A 54 -7.79 -5.00 1.03
CA ASN A 54 -7.21 -6.27 1.42
C ASN A 54 -7.70 -6.69 2.80
N GLN A 55 -8.62 -7.66 2.82
CA GLN A 55 -9.19 -8.21 4.06
C GLN A 55 -8.28 -9.22 4.75
N HIS A 56 -7.29 -9.76 4.03
CA HIS A 56 -6.40 -10.82 4.48
C HIS A 56 -5.03 -10.28 4.94
N LEU A 57 -4.91 -8.96 5.14
CA LEU A 57 -3.65 -8.36 5.56
C LEU A 57 -3.21 -8.84 6.95
N LEU A 58 -4.17 -9.11 7.85
CA LEU A 58 -3.90 -9.58 9.21
C LEU A 58 -4.53 -10.95 9.45
N ALA A 59 -3.88 -11.75 10.29
CA ALA A 59 -4.39 -13.04 10.70
C ALA A 59 -5.75 -12.89 11.42
N PRO A 60 -6.67 -13.87 11.28
CA PRO A 60 -7.89 -13.90 12.07
C PRO A 60 -7.59 -13.79 13.57
N GLY A 61 -8.30 -12.91 14.28
CA GLY A 61 -8.09 -12.67 15.70
C GLY A 61 -6.94 -11.72 16.05
N PHE A 62 -6.34 -11.04 15.05
CA PHE A 62 -5.36 -9.98 15.33
C PHE A 62 -5.99 -8.83 16.15
N VAL A 63 -5.24 -8.37 17.16
CA VAL A 63 -5.65 -7.29 18.05
C VAL A 63 -4.61 -6.17 18.00
N SER A 64 -5.05 -4.95 17.66
CA SER A 64 -4.17 -3.77 17.67
C SER A 64 -4.35 -2.97 18.95
N GLU A 65 -3.26 -2.69 19.66
CA GLU A 65 -3.23 -1.76 20.78
C GLU A 65 -2.60 -0.43 20.35
N THR A 66 -3.35 0.67 20.44
CA THR A 66 -2.80 2.01 20.20
C THR A 66 -2.56 2.74 21.52
N ARG A 67 -1.29 3.08 21.80
CA ARG A 67 -0.89 3.87 22.97
C ARG A 67 -0.49 5.28 22.55
N ARG A 68 -1.06 6.31 23.19
CA ARG A 68 -0.62 7.70 23.00
C ARG A 68 0.66 7.94 23.79
N ARG A 69 1.69 8.48 23.13
CA ARG A 69 2.98 8.82 23.77
C ARG A 69 2.76 10.08 24.64
N GLY A 70 2.92 9.97 25.97
CA GLY A 70 2.94 11.14 26.87
C GLY A 70 1.94 11.15 28.04
N GLY A 71 1.23 10.06 28.33
CA GLY A 71 0.42 9.99 29.55
C GLY A 71 -0.09 8.58 29.83
N LEU A 72 -0.62 8.35 31.03
CA LEU A 72 -1.38 7.16 31.43
C LEU A 72 -2.72 7.06 30.67
N GLY A 73 -2.66 7.15 29.34
CA GLY A 73 -3.81 7.16 28.44
C GLY A 73 -4.29 5.74 28.18
N ARG A 74 -5.58 5.52 28.42
CA ARG A 74 -6.33 4.28 28.17
C ARG A 74 -5.90 3.61 26.86
N ALA A 75 -5.41 2.37 26.96
CA ALA A 75 -5.13 1.53 25.81
C ALA A 75 -6.42 1.33 25.00
N HIS A 76 -6.41 1.74 23.74
CA HIS A 76 -7.50 1.41 22.83
C HIS A 76 -7.13 0.14 22.08
N ILE A 77 -7.83 -0.94 22.46
CA ILE A 77 -7.80 -2.21 21.75
C ILE A 77 -8.79 -2.11 20.58
N GLN A 78 -8.30 -2.17 19.35
CA GLN A 78 -9.12 -2.27 18.15
C GLN A 78 -8.88 -3.61 17.46
N ALA A 79 -9.96 -4.37 17.26
CA ALA A 79 -9.97 -5.62 16.51
C ALA A 79 -10.13 -5.40 14.99
N HIS A 80 -9.99 -4.16 14.50
CA HIS A 80 -10.28 -3.82 13.12
C HIS A 80 -9.07 -3.20 12.42
N THR A 81 -8.71 -3.79 11.28
CA THR A 81 -7.76 -3.25 10.31
C THR A 81 -8.28 -1.95 9.70
N PRO A 82 -7.41 -0.96 9.44
CA PRO A 82 -7.79 0.15 8.59
C PRO A 82 -7.98 -0.37 7.16
N ALA A 83 -9.15 -0.14 6.57
CA ALA A 83 -9.51 -0.63 5.24
C ALA A 83 -8.76 0.08 4.08
N CYS A 84 -7.68 0.80 4.37
CA CYS A 84 -6.91 1.61 3.42
C CYS A 84 -5.77 0.87 2.73
N HIS A 85 -5.55 -0.41 3.01
CA HIS A 85 -4.64 -1.26 2.23
C HIS A 85 -5.43 -1.95 1.14
N LEU A 86 -5.01 -1.79 -0.11
CA LEU A 86 -5.77 -2.15 -1.29
C LEU A 86 -4.91 -3.03 -2.22
N LEU A 87 -5.56 -3.97 -2.89
CA LEU A 87 -4.98 -4.85 -3.92
C LEU A 87 -5.84 -4.82 -5.17
N GLY A 88 -5.24 -5.03 -6.33
CA GLY A 88 -5.97 -5.17 -7.58
C GLY A 88 -5.06 -4.98 -8.78
N GLU A 89 -5.52 -4.20 -9.75
CA GLU A 89 -4.88 -4.09 -11.06
C GLU A 89 -4.67 -2.62 -11.46
N VAL A 90 -3.65 -2.41 -12.30
CA VAL A 90 -3.40 -1.17 -13.03
C VAL A 90 -3.54 -1.45 -14.52
N GLN A 91 -4.24 -0.55 -15.20
CA GLN A 91 -4.47 -0.57 -16.64
C GLN A 91 -3.69 0.59 -17.27
N ASP A 92 -3.00 0.31 -18.37
CA ASP A 92 -2.32 1.30 -19.22
C ASP A 92 -2.94 1.16 -20.65
N PRO A 93 -3.29 2.27 -21.33
CA PRO A 93 -3.87 2.21 -22.68
C PRO A 93 -2.94 1.69 -23.76
N GLU A 94 -1.62 1.83 -23.58
CA GLU A 94 -0.59 1.53 -24.58
C GLU A 94 0.27 0.33 -24.20
N LEU A 95 0.39 0.05 -22.90
CA LEU A 95 1.21 -1.03 -22.36
C LEU A 95 0.34 -2.13 -21.73
N GLU A 96 0.95 -3.30 -21.55
CA GLU A 96 0.37 -4.33 -20.70
C GLU A 96 0.30 -3.83 -19.25
N GLY A 97 -0.93 -3.81 -18.71
CA GLY A 97 -1.20 -3.55 -17.30
C GLY A 97 -0.67 -4.66 -16.39
N GLY A 98 -1.00 -4.60 -15.10
CA GLY A 98 -0.53 -5.60 -14.16
C GLY A 98 -1.12 -5.45 -12.78
N LEU A 99 -0.51 -6.14 -11.81
CA LEU A 99 -0.98 -6.11 -10.43
C LEU A 99 -0.54 -4.83 -9.71
N ALA A 100 -1.34 -4.42 -8.72
CA ALA A 100 -1.06 -3.27 -7.87
C ALA A 100 -1.38 -3.58 -6.40
N ALA A 101 -0.50 -3.12 -5.52
CA ALA A 101 -0.65 -3.19 -4.07
C ALA A 101 -0.37 -1.82 -3.46
N ILE A 102 -1.43 -1.15 -3.00
CA ILE A 102 -1.41 0.28 -2.65
C ILE A 102 -2.00 0.48 -1.25
N SER A 103 -1.30 1.22 -0.40
CA SER A 103 -1.85 1.83 0.80
C SER A 103 -2.34 3.23 0.46
N ALA A 104 -3.56 3.57 0.89
CA ALA A 104 -4.17 4.90 0.75
C ALA A 104 -4.24 5.65 2.09
N CYS A 105 -3.59 5.12 3.15
CA CYS A 105 -3.78 5.61 4.52
C CYS A 105 -3.29 7.06 4.71
N ASP A 106 -2.18 7.41 4.06
CA ASP A 106 -1.54 8.74 4.12
C ASP A 106 -1.17 9.25 2.71
N GLY A 107 -2.07 9.05 1.74
CA GLY A 107 -1.78 9.18 0.31
C GLY A 107 -1.54 7.81 -0.34
N LEU A 108 -1.37 7.76 -1.67
CA LEU A 108 -1.12 6.50 -2.38
C LEU A 108 0.35 6.11 -2.26
N LYS A 109 0.62 5.07 -1.47
CA LYS A 109 1.96 4.48 -1.33
C LYS A 109 1.92 2.99 -1.64
N GLY A 110 2.77 2.52 -2.55
CA GLY A 110 2.81 1.09 -2.86
C GLY A 110 3.57 0.76 -4.12
N VAL A 111 3.28 -0.42 -4.66
CA VAL A 111 3.91 -0.99 -5.86
C VAL A 111 2.86 -1.35 -6.90
N PHE A 112 3.19 -1.19 -8.17
CA PHE A 112 2.36 -1.62 -9.29
C PHE A 112 3.24 -2.04 -10.47
N GLN A 113 2.68 -2.85 -11.36
CA GLN A 113 3.42 -3.43 -12.47
C GLN A 113 2.97 -2.82 -13.80
N LEU A 114 3.93 -2.48 -14.67
CA LEU A 114 3.68 -2.06 -16.05
C LEU A 114 4.68 -2.77 -16.97
N SER A 115 4.20 -3.45 -18.01
CA SER A 115 5.03 -4.23 -18.94
C SER A 115 6.02 -5.15 -18.22
N ASN A 116 5.53 -5.91 -17.24
CA ASN A 116 6.31 -6.83 -16.39
C ASN A 116 7.38 -6.19 -15.50
N GLU A 117 7.44 -4.87 -15.39
CA GLU A 117 8.39 -4.15 -14.54
C GLU A 117 7.68 -3.54 -13.32
N ASP A 118 8.37 -3.57 -12.18
CA ASP A 118 7.84 -3.03 -10.92
C ASP A 118 8.11 -1.53 -10.77
N TYR A 119 7.06 -0.78 -10.45
CA TYR A 119 7.10 0.65 -10.17
C TYR A 119 6.58 0.92 -8.76
N PHE A 120 7.22 1.88 -8.10
CA PHE A 120 6.75 2.41 -6.83
C PHE A 120 6.04 3.73 -7.03
N ILE A 121 5.04 3.97 -6.20
CA ILE A 121 4.41 5.27 -6.00
C ILE A 121 4.46 5.62 -4.53
N GLU A 122 4.79 6.88 -4.21
CA GLU A 122 4.64 7.42 -2.87
C GLU A 122 4.41 8.93 -2.87
N PRO A 123 3.82 9.48 -1.80
CA PRO A 123 3.69 10.93 -1.65
C PRO A 123 5.04 11.64 -1.77
N LEU A 124 5.04 12.81 -2.41
CA LEU A 124 6.24 13.63 -2.52
C LEU A 124 6.59 14.24 -1.15
N ASP A 125 7.83 14.01 -0.70
CA ASP A 125 8.32 14.56 0.57
C ASP A 125 8.25 16.09 0.60
N GLY A 126 7.84 16.64 1.75
CA GLY A 126 7.67 18.09 1.95
C GLY A 126 6.42 18.68 1.27
N ALA A 127 5.61 17.89 0.57
CA ALA A 127 4.37 18.32 -0.08
C ALA A 127 3.14 17.61 0.49
N PRO A 128 2.65 18.02 1.69
CA PRO A 128 1.52 17.35 2.33
C PRO A 128 0.22 17.57 1.55
N ALA A 129 -0.73 16.64 1.72
CA ALA A 129 -2.06 16.75 1.16
C ALA A 129 -2.76 18.04 1.61
N ARG A 130 -3.31 18.79 0.66
CA ARG A 130 -4.10 20.01 0.91
C ARG A 130 -5.55 19.77 0.51
N PRO A 131 -6.54 20.17 1.34
CA PRO A 131 -7.95 20.04 0.97
C PRO A 131 -8.24 20.72 -0.37
N GLY A 132 -8.99 20.05 -1.24
CA GLY A 132 -9.36 20.60 -2.56
C GLY A 132 -8.25 20.58 -3.62
N HIS A 133 -7.06 20.02 -3.32
CA HIS A 133 -5.96 19.90 -4.28
C HIS A 133 -5.43 18.47 -4.34
N ALA A 134 -5.03 18.03 -5.53
CA ALA A 134 -4.36 16.75 -5.70
C ALA A 134 -3.02 16.74 -4.95
N GLN A 135 -2.81 15.73 -4.10
CA GLN A 135 -1.53 15.53 -3.44
C GLN A 135 -0.50 15.04 -4.47
N PRO A 136 0.68 15.68 -4.59
CA PRO A 136 1.71 15.24 -5.51
C PRO A 136 2.37 13.94 -5.04
N HIS A 137 2.68 13.08 -6.00
CA HIS A 137 3.34 11.80 -5.79
C HIS A 137 4.55 11.65 -6.73
N VAL A 138 5.53 10.87 -6.31
CA VAL A 138 6.64 10.42 -7.15
C VAL A 138 6.39 8.99 -7.60
N VAL A 139 6.72 8.70 -8.87
CA VAL A 139 6.69 7.35 -9.44
C VAL A 139 8.07 7.03 -9.96
N TYR A 140 8.63 5.89 -9.57
CA TYR A 140 9.95 5.45 -9.98
C TYR A 140 10.01 3.93 -10.16
N LYS A 141 10.88 3.48 -11.06
CA LYS A 141 11.06 2.06 -11.36
C LYS A 141 11.89 1.40 -10.25
N ARG A 142 11.53 0.19 -9.81
CA ARG A 142 12.34 -0.61 -8.90
C ARG A 142 13.71 -0.87 -9.54
N GLN A 143 14.76 -0.39 -8.89
CA GLN A 143 16.12 -0.77 -9.24
C GLN A 143 16.46 -2.02 -8.43
N VAL A 144 16.73 -3.14 -9.10
CA VAL A 144 17.34 -4.31 -8.45
C VAL A 144 18.85 -4.08 -8.53
N PRO A 145 19.58 -3.94 -7.40
CA PRO A 145 21.03 -3.93 -7.45
C PRO A 145 21.51 -5.25 -8.09
N GLU A 146 22.37 -5.18 -9.10
CA GLU A 146 22.85 -6.34 -9.89
C GLU A 146 23.37 -7.50 -9.02
N ARG A 147 23.80 -7.21 -7.79
CA ARG A 147 24.28 -8.19 -6.82
C ARG A 147 23.24 -9.24 -6.40
N LEU A 148 21.94 -8.92 -6.47
CA LEU A 148 20.87 -9.88 -6.16
C LEU A 148 20.44 -10.69 -7.39
N ALA A 149 20.62 -10.16 -8.60
CA ALA A 149 20.33 -10.89 -9.84
C ALA A 149 21.30 -12.07 -10.06
N GLN A 150 22.53 -11.96 -9.56
CA GLN A 150 23.55 -13.03 -9.66
C GLN A 150 23.39 -14.15 -8.61
N TRP A 151 22.62 -13.93 -7.53
CA TRP A 151 22.38 -14.98 -6.53
C TRP A 151 21.29 -15.97 -6.96
N GLY A 152 20.53 -15.66 -8.01
CA GLY A 152 19.46 -16.51 -8.52
C GLY A 152 19.91 -17.70 -9.37
N ASP A 153 21.20 -17.80 -9.71
CA ASP A 153 21.70 -18.80 -10.68
C ASP A 153 22.76 -19.75 -10.10
N SER A 154 22.86 -19.83 -8.76
CA SER A 154 23.69 -20.81 -8.08
C SER A 154 22.82 -21.77 -7.29
N SER A 155 22.70 -22.99 -7.81
CA SER A 155 22.10 -24.15 -7.15
C SER A 155 22.78 -24.45 -5.83
N ALA A 156 22.23 -23.92 -4.73
CA ALA A 156 22.52 -24.37 -3.37
C ALA A 156 21.24 -24.25 -2.52
N PRO A 157 20.90 -25.26 -1.70
CA PRO A 157 19.71 -25.21 -0.87
C PRO A 157 19.94 -24.22 0.28
N SER A 158 19.29 -23.06 0.22
CA SER A 158 19.33 -22.09 1.31
C SER A 158 18.38 -22.55 2.43
N THR A 159 18.90 -23.28 3.41
CA THR A 159 18.27 -23.40 4.73
C THR A 159 18.52 -22.12 5.51
N CYS A 160 17.43 -21.45 5.91
CA CYS A 160 17.50 -20.29 6.79
C CYS A 160 17.73 -20.79 8.23
N GLY A 161 19.00 -21.02 8.58
CA GLY A 161 19.44 -21.44 9.92
C GLY A 161 19.97 -20.24 10.70
N VAL A 162 19.34 -19.94 11.83
CA VAL A 162 19.82 -18.94 12.79
C VAL A 162 21.16 -19.42 13.35
N GLN A 163 22.26 -18.74 13.01
CA GLN A 163 23.58 -19.02 13.57
C GLN A 163 23.81 -18.08 14.77
N GLY A 164 23.75 -18.64 15.98
CA GLY A 164 23.90 -17.86 17.21
C GLY A 164 23.72 -18.69 18.49
N MET A 165 24.70 -19.54 18.74
CA MET A 165 24.95 -20.46 19.85
C MET A 165 24.41 -20.15 21.28
N LEU A 166 23.88 -21.23 21.89
CA LEU A 166 24.08 -21.72 23.28
C LEU A 166 23.66 -20.82 24.47
N PHE A 167 22.59 -21.20 25.17
CA PHE A 167 22.61 -21.87 26.49
C PHE A 167 21.16 -22.05 26.96
N CYS A 168 20.63 -23.28 26.92
CA CYS A 168 19.43 -23.66 27.67
C CYS A 168 19.90 -24.43 28.89
N SER A 169 20.10 -23.72 30.00
CA SER A 169 20.29 -24.33 31.32
C SER A 169 18.95 -24.91 31.77
N GLN A 170 18.91 -26.24 31.85
CA GLN A 170 17.87 -26.95 32.59
C GLN A 170 17.86 -26.49 34.06
N PHE A 171 16.67 -26.23 34.60
CA PHE A 171 16.43 -26.37 36.03
C PHE A 171 15.23 -27.29 36.24
N SER A 172 15.40 -28.10 37.29
CA SER A 172 14.84 -29.42 37.60
C SER A 172 13.32 -29.57 37.63
#